data_AF-A0A962M2C9-F1
#
_entry.id   AF-A0A962M2C9-F1
#
_cell.length_a   1.000
_cell.length_b   1.000
_cell.length_c   1.000
_cell.angle_alpha   90.00
_cell.angle_beta   90.00
_cell.angle_gamma   90.00
#
_symmetry.space_group_name_H-M   'P 1'
#
loop_
_entity.id
_entity.type
_entity.pdbx_description
1 polymer ?
#
loop_
_entity_poly.entity_id
_entity_poly.type
_entity_poly.pdbx_seq_one_letter_code
_entity_poly.pdbx_strand_id
1 'polypeptide(L)' 'MRKSERLTFRLTPSVLELLNKLSKVMQLSVADVIGQAVILLAESKGVSVDEKTDS' A
#
# COMPACT_ATOMS: atom_id res chain seq x y z
N MET A 1 -14.17 -11.19 -11.72
CA MET A 1 -14.00 -9.76 -11.40
C MET A 1 -13.38 -9.66 -10.01
N ARG A 2 -12.12 -9.21 -9.88
CA ARG A 2 -11.48 -8.98 -8.57
C ARG A 2 -12.21 -7.79 -7.90
N LYS A 3 -12.58 -7.88 -6.62
CA LYS A 3 -13.20 -6.76 -5.88
C LYS A 3 -12.09 -5.79 -5.47
N SER A 4 -12.00 -4.64 -6.13
CA SER A 4 -11.12 -3.55 -5.70
C SER A 4 -11.89 -2.65 -4.73
N GLU A 5 -11.48 -2.61 -3.47
CA GLU A 5 -12.00 -1.65 -2.49
C GLU A 5 -11.12 -0.41 -2.44
N ARG A 6 -11.75 0.78 -2.38
CA ARG A 6 -11.04 2.06 -2.33
C ARG A 6 -10.82 2.48 -0.89
N LEU A 7 -9.58 2.50 -0.45
CA LEU A 7 -9.18 3.06 0.85
C LEU A 7 -8.80 4.53 0.71
N THR A 8 -9.20 5.35 1.68
CA THR A 8 -8.85 6.78 1.73
C THR A 8 -8.22 7.09 3.08
N PHE A 9 -6.98 7.60 3.06
CA PHE A 9 -6.23 7.96 4.26
C PHE A 9 -6.10 9.47 4.37
N ARG A 10 -6.31 10.01 5.57
CA ARG A 10 -5.94 11.40 5.88
C ARG A 10 -4.53 11.39 6.47
N LEU A 11 -3.59 11.95 5.72
CA LEU A 11 -2.21 12.12 6.15
C LEU A 11 -1.96 13.58 6.50
N THR A 12 -1.04 13.82 7.44
CA THR A 12 -0.51 15.17 7.64
C THR A 12 0.32 15.59 6.42
N PRO A 13 0.40 16.90 6.11
CA PRO A 13 1.14 17.38 4.94
C PRO A 13 2.62 16.94 4.92
N SER A 14 3.28 16.91 6.08
CA SER A 14 4.67 16.50 6.21
C SER A 14 4.90 15.01 5.88
N VAL A 15 3.98 14.14 6.28
CA VAL A 15 4.05 12.70 5.98
C VAL A 15 3.82 12.48 4.48
N LEU A 16 2.86 13.19 3.89
CA LEU A 16 2.61 13.11 2.45
C LEU A 16 3.83 13.57 1.64
N GLU A 17 4.49 14.65 2.06
CA GLU A 17 5.70 15.14 1.39
C GLU A 17 6.85 14.13 1.47
N LEU A 18 7.06 13.51 2.63
CA LEU A 18 8.06 12.47 2.82
C LEU A 18 7.79 11.25 1.92
N LEU A 19 6.54 10.78 1.89
CA LEU A 19 6.13 9.65 1.05
C LEU A 19 6.31 9.96 -0.44
N ASN A 20 5.99 11.17 -0.88
CA ASN A 20 6.23 11.59 -2.26
C ASN A 20 7.72 11.64 -2.61
N LYS A 21 8.60 12.05 -1.69
CA LYS A 21 10.06 12.01 -1.90
C LYS A 21 10.57 10.57 -2.01
N LEU A 22 10.15 9.70 -1.10
CA LEU A 22 10.53 8.28 -1.10
C LEU A 22 10.02 7.56 -2.36
N SER A 23 8.77 7.82 -2.74
CA SER A 23 8.16 7.31 -3.98
C SER A 23 9.00 7.66 -5.22
N LYS A 24 9.52 8.89 -5.31
CA LYS A 24 10.40 9.31 -6.41
C LYS A 24 11.75 8.58 -6.42
N VAL A 25 12.37 8.41 -5.25
CA VAL A 25 13.67 7.73 -5.13
C VAL A 25 13.56 6.25 -5.48
N MET A 26 12.49 5.61 -5.03
CA MET A 26 12.27 4.16 -5.24
C MET A 26 11.57 3.85 -6.56
N GLN A 27 11.10 4.85 -7.30
CA GLN A 27 10.30 4.71 -8.52
C GLN A 27 9.04 3.84 -8.30
N LEU A 28 8.45 3.92 -7.11
CA LEU A 28 7.24 3.20 -6.72
C LEU A 28 6.11 4.18 -6.45
N SER A 29 4.86 3.82 -6.74
CA SER A 29 3.74 4.68 -6.38
C SER A 29 3.49 4.63 -4.87
N VAL A 30 3.02 5.75 -4.29
CA VAL A 30 2.62 5.80 -2.87
C VAL A 30 1.52 4.78 -2.57
N ALA A 31 0.64 4.51 -3.55
CA ALA A 31 -0.42 3.52 -3.42
C ALA A 31 0.13 2.10 -3.31
N ASP A 32 1.16 1.75 -4.10
CA ASP A 32 1.78 0.42 -4.05
C ASP A 32 2.47 0.18 -2.70
N VAL A 33 3.18 1.20 -2.20
CA VAL A 33 3.85 1.14 -0.89
C VAL A 33 2.84 0.95 0.23
N ILE A 34 1.75 1.73 0.23
CA ILE A 34 0.69 1.60 1.24
C ILE A 34 -0.03 0.25 1.09
N GLY A 35 -0.27 -0.20 -0.15
CA GLY A 35 -0.89 -1.49 -0.44
C GLY A 35 -0.10 -2.66 0.15
N GLN A 36 1.21 -2.72 -0.12
CA GLN A 36 2.09 -3.74 0.48
C GLN A 36 2.12 -3.63 2.01
N ALA A 37 2.20 -2.42 2.56
CA ALA A 37 2.20 -2.25 4.01
C ALA A 37 0.92 -2.80 4.66
N VAL A 38 -0.24 -2.59 4.03
CA VAL A 38 -1.54 -3.13 4.49
C VAL A 38 -1.56 -4.65 4.40
N ILE A 39 -1.03 -5.24 3.32
CA ILE A 39 -0.92 -6.70 3.16
C ILE A 39 -0.07 -7.30 4.27
N LEU A 40 1.16 -6.78 4.48
CA LEU A 40 2.07 -7.24 5.52
C LEU A 40 1.46 -7.11 6.92
N LEU A 41 0.73 -6.02 7.18
CA LEU A 41 0.00 -5.83 8.44
C LEU A 41 -1.10 -6.88 8.62
N ALA A 42 -1.88 -7.16 7.59
CA ALA A 42 -2.92 -8.19 7.63
C ALA A 42 -2.31 -9.58 7.90
N GLU A 43 -1.25 -9.95 7.19
CA GLU A 43 -0.53 -11.21 7.39
C GLU A 43 0.02 -11.34 8.81
N SER A 44 0.58 -10.26 9.38
CA SER A 44 1.07 -10.23 10.76
C SER A 44 -0.02 -10.47 11.82
N LYS A 45 -1.29 -10.29 11.43
CA LYS A 45 -2.47 -10.57 12.27
C LYS A 45 -3.12 -11.91 11.95
N GLY A 46 -2.50 -12.74 11.11
CA GLY A 46 -3.04 -14.03 10.68
C GLY A 46 -4.17 -13.91 9.66
N VAL A 47 -4.34 -12.74 9.03
CA VAL A 47 -5.29 -12.54 7.94
C VAL A 47 -4.57 -12.88 6.64
N SER A 48 -4.94 -13.99 6.00
CA SER A 48 -4.39 -14.39 4.71
C SER A 48 -4.94 -13.49 3.61
N VAL A 49 -4.10 -12.61 3.07
CA VAL A 49 -4.41 -11.85 1.86
C VAL A 49 -3.87 -12.66 0.69
N ASP A 50 -4.72 -13.50 0.11
CA ASP A 50 -4.35 -14.41 -0.99
C ASP A 50 -3.81 -13.61 -2.19
N GLU A 51 -2.48 -13.58 -2.33
CA GLU A 51 -1.78 -12.97 -3.46
C GLU A 51 -1.91 -13.89 -4.67
N LYS A 52 -2.99 -13.73 -5.45
CA LYS A 52 -3.06 -14.35 -6.79
C LYS A 52 -2.12 -13.64 -7.75
N THR A 53 -0.85 -14.01 -7.69
CA THR A 53 0.13 -13.83 -8.76
C THR A 53 -0.33 -14.70 -9.93
N ASP A 54 -1.01 -14.11 -10.92
CA ASP A 54 -1.25 -14.76 -12.22
C ASP A 54 0.13 -14.90 -12.89
N SER A 55 0.62 -16.13 -12.97
CA SER A 55 1.59 -16.56 -13.99
C SER A 55 0.86 -16.93 -15.27
#